data_AF-A0A654BGT0-F1
#
_entry.id   AF-A0A654BGT0-F1
#
_cell.length_a   1.000
_cell.length_b   1.000
_cell.length_c   1.000
_cell.angle_alpha   90.00
_cell.angle_beta   90.00
_cell.angle_gamma   90.00
#
_symmetry.space_group_name_H-M   'P 1'
#
loop_
_entity.id
_entity.type
_entity.pdbx_description
1 polymer ?
#
loop_
_entity_poly.entity_id
_entity_poly.type
_entity_poly.pdbx_seq_one_letter_code
_entity_poly.pdbx_strand_id
1 'polypeptide(L)' 'MLTGIAQQKGNPDLNWRTSIVDLMKLLDLDSSLANRKELATELGYTGEKDGSAEMNIWLHKAVMRELEKSGGTVPAALKD' A
#
# COMPACT_ATOMS: atom_id res chain seq x y z
N MET A 1 3.87 10.79 10.55
CA MET A 1 2.66 10.93 9.70
C MET A 1 1.87 9.62 9.65
N LEU A 2 2.43 8.49 9.19
CA LEU A 2 1.71 7.19 9.16
C LEU A 2 1.35 6.61 10.53
N THR A 3 2.21 6.79 11.54
CA THR A 3 1.90 6.40 12.92
C THR A 3 0.68 7.13 13.48
N GLY A 4 0.47 8.39 13.06
CA GLY A 4 -0.70 9.19 13.43
C GLY A 4 -1.97 8.72 12.74
N ILE A 5 -1.90 8.32 11.46
CA ILE A 5 -3.04 7.71 10.74
C ILE A 5 -3.39 6.36 11.36
N ALA A 6 -2.40 5.52 11.66
CA ALA A 6 -2.59 4.23 12.35
C ALA A 6 -3.22 4.41 13.75
N GLN A 7 -2.82 5.44 14.49
CA GLN A 7 -3.42 5.78 15.78
C GLN A 7 -4.84 6.38 15.64
N GLN A 8 -5.09 7.23 14.64
CA GLN A 8 -6.41 7.83 14.37
C GLN A 8 -7.44 6.81 13.87
N LYS A 9 -7.01 5.84 13.05
CA LYS A 9 -7.86 4.76 12.54
C LYS A 9 -8.28 3.76 13.63
N GLY A 10 -7.64 3.80 14.81
CA GLY A 10 -8.07 3.02 15.97
C GLY A 10 -8.04 1.51 15.79
N ASN A 11 -7.27 0.98 14.82
CA ASN A 11 -7.30 -0.43 14.45
C ASN A 11 -5.97 -1.12 14.83
N PRO A 12 -5.84 -1.62 16.08
CA PRO A 12 -4.58 -2.19 16.60
C PRO A 12 -4.14 -3.49 15.90
N ASP A 13 -5.01 -4.14 15.13
CA ASP A 13 -4.76 -5.46 14.54
C ASP A 13 -4.19 -5.45 13.10
N LEU A 14 -4.05 -4.28 12.46
CA LEU A 14 -3.54 -4.20 11.09
C LEU A 14 -2.00 -4.25 11.06
N ASN A 15 -1.44 -5.25 10.38
CA ASN A 15 0.01 -5.43 10.21
C ASN A 15 0.56 -4.60 9.03
N TRP A 16 0.14 -3.34 8.91
CA TRP A 16 0.46 -2.45 7.79
C TRP A 16 1.97 -2.20 7.58
N ARG A 17 2.79 -2.43 8.61
CA ARG A 17 4.26 -2.30 8.52
C ARG A 17 4.90 -3.37 7.64
N THR A 18 4.21 -4.49 7.43
CA THR A 18 4.75 -5.66 6.71
C THR A 18 3.80 -6.18 5.63
N SER A 19 2.50 -5.92 5.75
CA SER A 19 1.47 -6.36 4.82
C SER A 19 0.97 -5.21 3.95
N ILE A 20 1.13 -5.34 2.63
CA ILE A 20 0.53 -4.39 1.67
C ILE A 20 -1.00 -4.36 1.79
N VAL A 21 -1.63 -5.49 2.06
CA VAL A 21 -3.09 -5.57 2.19
C VAL A 21 -3.57 -4.72 3.36
N ASP A 22 -2.90 -4.84 4.51
CA ASP A 22 -3.26 -4.06 5.69
C ASP A 22 -2.87 -2.60 5.58
N LEU A 23 -1.79 -2.30 4.84
CA LEU A 23 -1.43 -0.94 4.48
C LEU A 23 -2.50 -0.29 3.62
N MET A 24 -2.97 -0.96 2.56
CA MET A 24 -4.04 -0.45 1.70
C MET A 24 -5.33 -0.22 2.49
N LYS A 25 -5.72 -1.15 3.36
CA LYS A 25 -6.87 -0.97 4.27
C LYS A 25 -6.71 0.23 5.20
N LEU A 26 -5.51 0.43 5.75
CA LEU A 26 -5.23 1.58 6.62
C LEU A 26 -5.43 2.92 5.89
N LEU A 27 -5.15 2.94 4.59
CA LEU A 27 -5.24 4.11 3.72
C LEU A 27 -6.61 4.24 3.02
N ASP A 28 -7.59 3.39 3.37
CA ASP A 28 -8.90 3.26 2.70
C ASP A 28 -8.83 2.94 1.20
N LEU A 29 -7.85 2.12 0.79
CA LEU A 29 -7.68 1.67 -0.58
C LEU A 29 -8.24 0.25 -0.77
N ASP A 30 -8.66 -0.10 -1.98
CA ASP A 30 -9.05 -1.47 -2.30
C ASP A 30 -7.82 -2.41 -2.21
N SER A 31 -7.84 -3.33 -1.26
CA SER A 31 -6.76 -4.30 -1.04
C SER A 31 -6.87 -5.57 -1.89
N SER A 32 -7.84 -5.62 -2.82
CA SER A 32 -8.06 -6.76 -3.71
C SER A 32 -6.80 -7.12 -4.50
N LEU A 33 -6.72 -8.38 -4.93
CA LEU A 33 -5.59 -8.83 -5.76
C LEU A 33 -5.56 -8.09 -7.11
N ALA A 34 -6.72 -7.78 -7.68
CA ALA A 34 -6.81 -7.02 -8.93
C ALA A 34 -6.18 -5.64 -8.77
N ASN A 35 -6.60 -4.90 -7.74
CA ASN A 35 -6.08 -3.54 -7.51
C ASN A 35 -4.58 -3.54 -7.21
N ARG A 36 -4.08 -4.52 -6.45
CA ARG A 36 -2.64 -4.65 -6.21
C ARG A 36 -1.84 -4.88 -7.49
N LYS A 37 -2.36 -5.64 -8.45
CA LYS A 37 -1.68 -5.88 -9.74
C LYS A 37 -1.67 -4.62 -10.60
N GLU A 38 -2.77 -3.89 -10.61
CA GLU A 38 -2.91 -2.63 -11.33
C GLU A 38 -1.92 -1.60 -10.77
N LEU A 39 -1.98 -1.36 -9.46
CA LEU A 39 -1.06 -0.43 -8.78
C LEU A 39 0.41 -0.85 -8.93
N ALA A 40 0.72 -2.14 -8.87
CA ALA A 40 2.08 -2.62 -9.16
C ALA A 40 2.50 -2.30 -10.59
N THR A 41 1.59 -2.39 -11.56
CA THR A 41 1.86 -2.04 -12.97
C THR A 41 2.14 -0.56 -13.12
N GLU A 42 1.31 0.30 -12.52
CA GLU A 42 1.46 1.75 -12.58
C GLU A 42 2.74 2.25 -11.92
N LEU A 43 3.12 1.63 -10.80
CA LEU A 43 4.37 1.94 -10.11
C LEU A 43 5.61 1.32 -10.78
N GLY A 44 5.44 0.57 -11.88
CA GLY A 44 6.54 0.06 -12.70
C GLY A 44 7.11 -1.30 -12.26
N TYR A 45 6.33 -2.15 -11.60
CA TYR A 45 6.77 -3.51 -11.26
C TYR A 45 6.90 -4.39 -12.51
N THR A 46 8.09 -4.94 -12.70
CA THR A 46 8.42 -5.76 -13.88
C THR A 46 8.37 -7.26 -13.63
N GLY A 47 8.15 -7.71 -12.39
CA GLY A 47 8.04 -9.12 -12.05
C GLY A 47 6.64 -9.71 -12.27
N GLU A 48 6.48 -10.96 -11.80
CA GLU A 48 5.21 -11.70 -11.87
C GLU A 48 4.12 -11.05 -11.02
N LYS A 49 3.02 -10.67 -11.68
CA LYS A 49 1.86 -9.99 -11.08
C LYS A 49 0.77 -11.00 -10.74
N ASP A 50 1.12 -12.05 -10.02
CA ASP A 50 0.22 -13.14 -9.64
C ASP A 50 -0.29 -13.03 -8.19
N GLY A 51 0.23 -12.07 -7.43
CA GLY A 51 -0.02 -11.97 -5.99
C GLY A 51 1.07 -12.59 -5.12
N SER A 52 2.20 -12.97 -5.73
CA SER A 52 3.39 -13.51 -5.07
C SER A 52 3.85 -12.66 -3.88
N ALA A 53 4.55 -13.31 -2.96
CA ALA A 53 5.19 -12.64 -1.84
C ALA A 53 6.15 -11.54 -2.32
N GLU A 54 6.89 -11.78 -3.41
CA GLU A 54 7.80 -10.82 -4.02
C GLU A 54 7.07 -9.55 -4.50
N MET A 55 5.97 -9.72 -5.25
CA MET A 55 5.13 -8.60 -5.68
C MET A 55 4.62 -7.80 -4.48
N ASN A 56 4.11 -8.49 -3.45
CA ASN A 56 3.53 -7.83 -2.27
C ASN A 56 4.58 -7.06 -1.46
N ILE A 57 5.78 -7.61 -1.29
CA ILE A 57 6.89 -6.95 -0.59
C ILE A 57 7.37 -5.74 -1.39
N TRP A 58 7.48 -5.87 -2.70
CA TRP A 58 7.88 -4.75 -3.56
C TRP A 58 6.83 -3.64 -3.52
N LEU A 59 5.55 -3.99 -3.69
CA LEU A 59 4.44 -3.04 -3.73
C LEU A 59 4.29 -2.30 -2.39
N HIS A 60 4.44 -3.01 -1.27
CA HIS A 60 4.49 -2.41 0.06
C HIS A 60 5.54 -1.29 0.16
N LYS A 61 6.76 -1.58 -0.28
CA LYS A 61 7.86 -0.59 -0.28
C LYS A 61 7.59 0.58 -1.22
N ALA A 62 7.01 0.32 -2.39
CA ALA A 62 6.69 1.35 -3.37
C ALA A 62 5.63 2.33 -2.82
N VAL A 63 4.54 1.80 -2.24
CA VAL A 63 3.49 2.61 -1.60
C VAL A 63 4.03 3.43 -0.44
N MET A 64 4.87 2.84 0.42
CA MET A 64 5.53 3.57 1.52
C MET A 64 6.36 4.75 1.01
N ARG A 65 7.12 4.57 -0.08
CA ARG A 65 7.91 5.65 -0.69
C ARG A 65 7.05 6.77 -1.26
N GLU A 66 5.94 6.45 -1.91
CA GLU A 66 5.01 7.46 -2.44
C GLU A 66 4.35 8.27 -1.32
N LEU A 67 4.03 7.61 -0.20
CA LEU A 67 3.53 8.27 1.01
C LEU A 67 4.60 9.19 1.61
N GLU A 68 5.85 8.74 1.70
CA GLU A 68 6.97 9.56 2.20
C GLU A 68 7.18 10.82 1.34
N LYS A 69 7.15 10.69 0.01
CA LYS A 69 7.23 11.82 -0.93
C LYS A 69 6.07 12.81 -0.76
N SER A 70 4.88 12.30 -0.46
CA SER A 70 3.66 13.10 -0.31
C SER A 70 3.46 13.62 1.13
N GLY A 71 4.49 13.56 1.97
CA GLY A 71 4.44 14.04 3.36
C GLY A 71 3.50 13.22 4.25
N GLY A 72 3.24 11.96 3.91
CA GLY A 72 2.34 11.06 4.63
C GLY A 72 0.87 11.21 4.29
N THR A 73 0.55 11.96 3.23
CA THR A 73 -0.80 12.00 2.64
C THR A 73 -0.92 10.91 1.58
N VAL A 74 -2.07 10.26 1.50
CA VAL A 74 -2.36 9.31 0.41
C VAL A 74 -2.46 10.10 -0.90
N PRO A 75 -1.53 9.91 -1.85
CA PRO A 75 -1.59 10.55 -3.17
C PRO A 75 -2.86 10.12 -3.91
N ALA A 76 -3.36 10.99 -4.79
CA ALA A 76 -4.49 10.66 -5.65
C ALA A 76 -4.21 9.42 -6.52
N ALA A 77 -2.99 9.27 -7.01
CA ALA A 77 -2.54 8.12 -7.80
C ALA A 77 -2.56 6.77 -7.04
N LEU A 78 -2.79 6.76 -5.73
CA LEU A 78 -3.01 5.51 -4.99
C LEU A 78 -4.50 5.19 -4.79
N LYS A 79 -5.40 6.13 -5.10
CA LYS A 79 -6.85 6.05 -4.86
C LYS A 79 -7.67 5.74 -6.11
N ASP A 80 -7.03 5.71 -7.28
CA ASP A 80 -7.66 5.31 -8.54
C ASP A 80 -8.09 3.83 -8.50
#